data_AF-A0A955NTH2-F1
#
_entry.id   AF-A0A955NTH2-F1
#
_cell.length_a   1.000
_cell.length_b   1.000
_cell.length_c   1.000
_cell.angle_alpha   90.00
_cell.angle_beta   90.00
_cell.angle_gamma   90.00
#
_symmetry.space_group_name_H-M   'P 1'
#
loop_
_entity.id
_entity.type
_entity.pdbx_description
1 polymer ?
#
loop_
_entity_poly.entity_id
_entity_poly.type
_entity_poly.pdbx_seq_one_letter_code
_entity_poly.pdbx_strand_id
1 'polypeptide(L)' 'MKSFEIVIQDSAIREMEVAYEWIADEAPMAATNWYNGCIDAVESLREFPKRCPLAPENEFFKPEIRQLLYG' A
#
# COMPACT_ATOMS: atom_id res chain seq x y z
N MET A 1 -3.55 6.10 22.91
CA MET A 1 -3.38 5.03 21.90
C MET A 1 -2.10 5.34 21.14
N LYS A 2 -1.21 4.36 20.90
CA LYS A 2 0.01 4.62 20.11
C LYS A 2 -0.37 4.65 18.63
N SER A 3 0.08 5.68 17.91
CA SER A 3 -0.05 5.80 16.46
C SER A 3 1.35 5.74 15.86
N PHE A 4 1.50 5.01 14.76
CA PHE A 4 2.73 4.95 13.98
C PHE A 4 2.71 6.01 12.89
N GLU A 5 3.89 6.46 12.48
CA GLU A 5 4.08 7.31 11.31
C GLU A 5 4.18 6.43 10.06
N ILE A 6 3.52 6.83 8.98
CA ILE A 6 3.67 6.20 7.67
C ILE A 6 4.74 6.96 6.91
N VAL A 7 5.75 6.22 6.44
CA VAL A 7 6.75 6.73 5.51
C VAL A 7 6.63 5.88 4.25
N ILE A 8 6.19 6.50 3.15
CA ILE A 8 6.09 5.86 1.84
C ILE A 8 7.36 6.19 1.06
N GLN A 9 8.00 5.19 0.46
CA GLN A 9 9.17 5.40 -0.39
C GLN A 9 8.75 6.00 -1.74
N ASP A 10 9.61 6.85 -2.31
CA ASP A 10 9.37 7.45 -3.64
C ASP A 10 9.09 6.41 -4.73
N SER A 11 9.72 5.23 -4.66
CA SER A 11 9.45 4.14 -5.61
C SER A 11 8.02 3.62 -5.49
N ALA A 12 7.52 3.45 -4.26
CA ALA A 12 6.14 2.99 -4.03
C ALA A 12 5.12 4.03 -4.51
N ILE A 13 5.40 5.33 -4.34
CA ILE A 13 4.54 6.40 -4.89
C ILE A 13 4.48 6.29 -6.42
N ARG A 14 5.63 6.18 -7.09
CA ARG A 14 5.69 6.03 -8.56
C ARG A 14 4.97 4.78 -9.05
N GLU A 15 5.11 3.66 -8.33
CA GLU A 15 4.40 2.41 -8.67
C GLU A 15 2.87 2.58 -8.56
N MET A 16 2.39 3.29 -7.53
CA MET A 16 0.97 3.64 -7.40
C MET A 16 0.49 4.58 -8.50
N GLU A 17 1.29 5.57 -8.90
CA GLU A 17 0.99 6.50 -9.99
C GLU A 17 0.90 5.77 -11.34
N VAL A 18 1.84 4.88 -11.64
CA VAL A 18 1.81 4.06 -12.87
C VAL A 18 0.57 3.17 -12.91
N ALA A 19 0.20 2.56 -11.78
CA ALA A 19 -1.02 1.77 -11.70
C ALA A 19 -2.28 2.64 -11.89
N TYR A 20 -2.32 3.83 -11.30
CA TYR A 20 -3.39 4.80 -11.51
C TYR A 20 -3.53 5.17 -12.99
N GLU A 21 -2.44 5.56 -13.64
CA GLU A 21 -2.44 5.96 -15.06
C GLU A 21 -2.94 4.83 -15.96
N TRP A 22 -2.52 3.59 -15.69
CA TRP A 22 -2.98 2.42 -16.44
C TRP A 22 -4.49 2.20 -16.31
N ILE A 23 -5.06 2.31 -15.09
CA ILE A 23 -6.50 2.19 -14.90
C ILE A 23 -7.24 3.39 -15.51
N ALA A 24 -6.65 4.58 -15.42
CA ALA A 24 -7.27 5.83 -15.86
C ALA A 24 -7.42 5.93 -17.37
N ASP A 25 -6.60 5.22 -18.15
CA ASP A 25 -6.71 5.14 -19.61
C ASP A 25 -8.10 4.64 -20.04
N GLU A 26 -8.65 3.67 -19.31
CA GLU A 26 -9.95 3.04 -19.61
C GLU A 26 -11.07 3.50 -18.66
N ALA A 27 -10.75 3.77 -17.39
CA ALA A 27 -11.73 4.03 -16.34
C ALA A 27 -11.24 5.07 -15.31
N PRO A 28 -11.24 6.38 -15.64
CA PRO A 28 -10.72 7.45 -14.76
C PRO A 28 -11.33 7.49 -13.35
N MET A 29 -12.63 7.24 -13.23
CA MET A 29 -13.30 7.20 -11.93
C MET A 29 -12.87 5.98 -11.11
N ALA A 30 -12.70 4.82 -11.76
CA ALA A 30 -12.22 3.62 -11.08
C ALA A 30 -10.77 3.79 -10.62
N ALA A 31 -9.92 4.44 -11.42
CA ALA A 31 -8.55 4.77 -11.05
C ALA A 31 -8.50 5.64 -9.79
N THR A 32 -9.34 6.68 -9.74
CA THR A 32 -9.44 7.57 -8.57
C THR A 32 -9.89 6.82 -7.32
N ASN A 33 -10.91 5.96 -7.45
CA ASN A 33 -11.39 5.15 -6.33
C ASN A 33 -10.34 4.15 -5.84
N TRP A 34 -9.63 3.49 -6.77
CA TRP A 34 -8.56 2.55 -6.46
C TRP A 34 -7.39 3.22 -5.76
N TYR A 35 -6.93 4.38 -6.25
CA TYR A 35 -5.82 5.11 -5.65
C TYR A 35 -6.15 5.60 -4.24
N ASN A 36 -7.33 6.21 -4.06
CA ASN A 36 -7.79 6.66 -2.74
C ASN A 36 -7.92 5.50 -1.76
N GLY A 37 -8.52 4.37 -2.18
CA GLY A 37 -8.64 3.21 -1.33
C GLY A 37 -7.29 2.54 -1.01
N CYS A 38 -6.32 2.61 -1.91
CA CYS A 38 -4.95 2.15 -1.64
C CYS A 38 -4.29 3.01 -0.54
N ILE A 39 -4.42 4.34 -0.63
CA ILE A 39 -3.94 5.27 0.39
C ILE A 39 -4.64 5.02 1.74
N ASP A 40 -5.97 4.85 1.75
CA ASP A 40 -6.73 4.55 2.97
C ASP A 40 -6.28 3.23 3.62
N ALA A 41 -6.00 2.21 2.79
CA ALA A 41 -5.50 0.92 3.25
C ALA A 41 -4.11 1.07 3.92
N VAL A 42 -3.21 1.87 3.33
CA VAL A 42 -1.89 2.17 3.92
C VAL A 42 -2.04 2.99 5.21
N GLU A 43 -2.86 4.04 5.24
CA GLU A 43 -3.07 4.88 6.42
C GLU A 43 -3.63 4.08 7.61
N SER A 44 -4.45 3.04 7.36
CA SER A 44 -4.94 2.16 8.43
C SER A 44 -3.83 1.42 9.20
N LEU A 45 -2.61 1.34 8.66
CA LEU A 45 -1.45 0.74 9.34
C LEU A 45 -0.91 1.60 10.48
N ARG A 46 -1.36 2.84 10.61
CA ARG A 46 -0.99 3.73 11.72
C ARG A 46 -1.42 3.20 13.08
N GLU A 47 -2.48 2.40 13.14
CA GLU A 47 -2.99 1.87 14.41
C GLU A 47 -2.57 0.41 14.64
N PHE A 48 -2.62 -0.42 13.58
CA PHE A 48 -2.40 -1.86 13.69
C PHE A 48 -1.42 -2.38 12.62
N PRO A 49 -0.15 -1.95 12.60
CA PRO A 49 0.78 -2.31 11.53
C PRO A 49 1.08 -3.82 11.47
N LYS A 50 0.96 -4.52 12.62
CA LYS A 50 1.19 -5.98 12.71
C LYS A 50 -0.04 -6.83 12.36
N ARG A 51 -1.17 -6.23 11.98
CA ARG A 51 -2.39 -6.98 11.56
C ARG A 51 -2.14 -7.75 10.26
N CYS A 52 -1.22 -7.25 9.44
CA CYS A 52 -0.86 -7.82 8.16
C CYS A 52 0.01 -9.07 8.36
N PRO A 53 -0.25 -10.18 7.65
CA PRO A 53 0.61 -11.36 7.73
C PRO A 53 2.02 -11.05 7.21
N LEU A 54 2.98 -11.92 7.55
CA LEU A 54 4.30 -11.90 6.92
C LEU A 54 4.13 -12.09 5.41
N ALA A 55 4.97 -11.40 4.63
CA ALA A 55 5.04 -11.65 3.20
C ALA A 55 5.62 -13.07 2.95
N PRO A 56 5.23 -13.77 1.86
CA PRO A 56 5.81 -15.06 1.49
C PRO A 56 7.33 -14.97 1.38
N GLU A 57 7.85 -13.84 0.93
CA GLU A 57 9.26 -13.58 0.74
C GLU A 57 10.00 -13.27 2.05
N ASN A 58 9.32 -13.21 3.20
CA ASN A 58 9.93 -12.77 4.47
C ASN A 58 11.18 -13.57 4.86
N GLU A 59 11.25 -14.86 4.50
CA GLU A 59 12.44 -15.68 4.78
C GLU A 59 13.71 -15.23 4.02
N PHE A 60 13.55 -14.45 2.96
CA PHE A 60 14.65 -13.95 2.13
C PHE A 60 15.17 -12.57 2.57
N PHE A 61 14.53 -11.93 3.55
CA PHE A 61 14.89 -10.60 4.03
C PHE A 61 15.37 -10.65 5.48
N LYS A 62 16.41 -9.85 5.79
CA LYS A 62 16.88 -9.65 7.18
C LYS A 62 15.84 -8.91 8.04
N PRO A 63 15.24 -7.79 7.60
CA PRO A 63 14.13 -7.21 8.33
C PRO A 63 12.85 -8.04 8.14
N GLU A 64 11.99 -8.03 9.16
CA GLU A 64 10.63 -8.55 9.04
C GLU A 64 9.87 -7.73 7.98
N ILE A 65 9.33 -8.40 6.98
CA ILE A 65 8.48 -7.81 5.95
C ILE A 65 7.07 -8.40 6.01
N ARG A 66 6.08 -7.53 5.86
CA ARG A 66 4.65 -7.87 5.91
C ARG A 66 3.98 -7.39 4.63
N GLN A 67 2.89 -8.06 4.25
CA GLN A 67 2.11 -7.69 3.07
C GLN A 67 0.69 -7.28 3.47
N LEU A 68 0.23 -6.17 2.91
CA LEU A 68 -1.17 -5.75 2.92
C LEU A 68 -1.70 -5.92 1.50
N LEU A 69 -2.67 -6.82 1.32
CA LEU A 69 -3.32 -7.03 0.03
C LEU A 69 -4.47 -6.05 -0.13
N TYR A 70 -4.55 -5.40 -1.29
CA TYR A 70 -5.58 -4.44 -1.68
C TYR A 70 -5.88 -4.59 -3.17
N GLY A 71 -7.16 -4.60 -3.55
CA GLY A 71 -7.62 -4.92 -4.90
C GLY A 71 -8.39 -6.23 -4.94
#